data_AF-A0A0F5JC02-F1
#
_entry.id   AF-A0A0F5JC02-F1
#
_cell.length_a   1.000
_cell.length_b   1.000
_cell.length_c   1.000
_cell.angle_alpha   90.00
_cell.angle_beta   90.00
_cell.angle_gamma   90.00
#
_symmetry.space_group_name_H-M   'P 1'
#
loop_
_entity.id
_entity.type
_entity.pdbx_description
1 polymer ?
#
loop_
_entity_poly.entity_id
_entity_poly.type
_entity_poly.pdbx_seq_one_letter_code
_entity_poly.pdbx_strand_id
1 'polypeptide(L)'
;MDNIELPAINQRIKEIIDDQTKGNVTAFSLALGYTSAQKVNRLFKIDSRTGKYPVPSSTIISDISNKFDINTNWIVSGIGEKHITSKQNEAIQIINGGIMMVPLVNQYAQAGYMMGWADVAYIETLPKIPWIVDKEYKGKYISFEVRGDSMDDGMKHSYEQGDILLCREIGCDYWKSKLHINAWDAFVIVHKTDGIVLKQIVDHDVEKGIITCHSFNPIYPDFTVDLRDIAQLFNVVKQQKNK
;
A
#
# COMPACT_ATOMS: atom_id res chain seq x y z
N MET A 1 29.33 2.76 -52.77
CA MET A 1 28.46 3.46 -51.80
C MET A 1 28.09 2.40 -50.80
N ASP A 2 28.84 2.33 -49.71
CA ASP A 2 28.62 1.31 -48.69
C ASP A 2 27.23 1.53 -48.10
N ASN A 3 26.41 0.49 -48.17
CA ASN A 3 25.08 0.49 -47.59
C ASN A 3 25.29 0.43 -46.07
N ILE A 4 25.48 1.60 -45.42
CA ILE A 4 25.75 1.67 -43.99
C ILE A 4 24.50 1.18 -43.27
N GLU A 5 24.56 -0.08 -42.86
CA GLU A 5 23.48 -0.75 -42.15
C GLU A 5 23.27 -0.05 -40.80
N LEU A 6 22.00 0.14 -40.45
CA LEU A 6 21.63 0.79 -39.21
C LEU A 6 22.20 -0.01 -38.02
N PRO A 7 22.86 0.62 -37.02
CA PRO A 7 23.41 -0.13 -35.90
C PRO A 7 22.34 -0.96 -35.20
N ALA A 8 22.72 -2.14 -34.70
CA ALA A 8 21.78 -3.12 -34.15
C ALA A 8 20.83 -2.54 -33.07
N ILE A 9 21.33 -1.64 -32.21
CA ILE A 9 20.51 -0.95 -31.20
C ILE A 9 19.49 0.00 -31.83
N ASN A 10 19.86 0.72 -32.89
CA ASN A 10 18.97 1.62 -33.61
C ASN A 10 17.94 0.80 -34.41
N GLN A 11 18.33 -0.36 -34.96
CA GLN A 11 17.42 -1.29 -35.63
C GLN A 11 16.35 -1.84 -34.68
N ARG A 12 16.74 -2.25 -33.46
CA ARG A 12 15.76 -2.67 -32.44
C ARG A 12 14.81 -1.55 -32.04
N ILE A 13 15.27 -0.31 -31.93
CA ILE A 13 14.37 0.83 -31.69
C ILE A 13 13.42 1.04 -32.88
N LYS A 14 13.88 0.84 -34.11
CA LYS A 14 13.02 0.91 -35.30
C LYS A 14 11.93 -0.17 -35.28
N GLU A 15 12.30 -1.41 -34.96
CA GLU A 15 11.34 -2.52 -34.78
C GLU A 15 10.28 -2.19 -33.72
N ILE A 16 10.68 -1.55 -32.63
CA ILE A 16 9.73 -1.12 -31.59
C ILE A 16 8.77 -0.05 -32.13
N ILE A 17 9.25 0.92 -32.89
CA ILE A 17 8.40 1.96 -33.50
C ILE A 17 7.40 1.32 -34.47
N ASP A 18 7.85 0.35 -35.25
CA ASP A 18 7.02 -0.39 -36.20
C ASP A 18 5.93 -1.18 -35.47
N ASP A 19 6.27 -1.92 -34.42
CA ASP A 19 5.33 -2.72 -33.63
C ASP A 19 4.31 -1.86 -32.87
N GLN A 20 4.76 -0.79 -32.23
CA GLN A 20 3.93 -0.02 -31.29
C GLN A 20 3.12 1.09 -31.97
N THR A 21 3.62 1.62 -33.08
CA THR A 21 3.04 2.81 -33.73
C THR A 21 2.93 2.69 -35.24
N LYS A 22 3.07 1.48 -35.79
CA LYS A 22 3.00 1.21 -37.23
C LYS A 22 3.97 2.09 -38.04
N GLY A 23 5.15 2.34 -37.48
CA GLY A 23 6.22 3.13 -38.10
C GLY A 23 6.12 4.65 -37.90
N ASN A 24 5.13 5.15 -37.16
CA ASN A 24 4.95 6.59 -36.95
C ASN A 24 5.84 7.13 -35.81
N VAL A 25 7.02 7.64 -36.18
CA VAL A 25 8.00 8.21 -35.24
C VAL A 25 7.44 9.38 -34.42
N THR A 26 6.51 10.16 -34.98
CA THR A 26 5.88 11.27 -34.25
C THR A 26 4.95 10.76 -33.16
N ALA A 27 4.08 9.80 -33.49
CA ALA A 27 3.20 9.16 -32.52
C ALA A 27 4.00 8.46 -31.42
N PHE A 28 5.10 7.80 -31.79
CA PHE A 28 6.03 7.18 -30.86
C PHE A 28 6.66 8.18 -29.89
N SER A 29 7.15 9.31 -30.42
CA SER A 29 7.79 10.35 -29.61
C SER A 29 6.81 10.99 -28.62
N LEU A 30 5.56 11.20 -29.05
CA LEU A 30 4.49 11.70 -28.17
C LEU A 30 4.13 10.67 -27.09
N ALA A 31 4.09 9.38 -27.42
CA ALA A 31 3.84 8.31 -26.46
C ALA A 31 4.91 8.24 -25.36
N LEU A 32 6.16 8.57 -25.68
CA LEU A 32 7.28 8.69 -24.73
C LEU A 32 7.26 9.99 -23.90
N GLY A 33 6.28 10.88 -24.12
CA GLY A 33 6.18 12.17 -23.41
C GLY A 33 7.07 13.28 -23.96
N TYR A 34 7.60 13.13 -25.19
CA TYR A 34 8.39 14.17 -25.84
C TYR A 34 7.49 15.13 -26.62
N THR A 35 7.85 16.41 -26.60
CA THR A 35 7.14 17.46 -27.35
C THR A 35 7.47 17.46 -28.84
N SER A 36 8.56 16.81 -29.26
CA SER A 36 8.96 16.72 -30.66
C SER A 36 9.60 15.37 -31.01
N ALA A 37 9.45 14.98 -32.29
CA ALA A 37 10.06 13.77 -32.84
C ALA A 37 11.56 13.90 -33.14
N GLN A 38 12.15 15.08 -32.95
CA GLN A 38 13.54 15.37 -33.34
C GLN A 38 14.54 14.48 -32.57
N LYS A 39 14.26 14.25 -31.28
CA LYS A 39 15.10 13.44 -30.37
C LYS A 39 15.19 11.98 -30.80
N VAL A 40 14.13 11.45 -31.41
CA VAL A 40 14.06 10.07 -31.91
C VAL A 40 14.50 10.00 -33.37
N ASN A 41 14.06 10.92 -34.23
CA ASN A 41 14.42 10.97 -35.64
C ASN A 41 15.93 11.04 -35.89
N ARG A 42 16.68 11.71 -35.01
CA ARG A 42 18.15 11.77 -35.12
C ARG A 42 18.82 10.40 -35.04
N LEU A 43 18.20 9.41 -34.40
CA LEU A 43 18.77 8.06 -34.29
C LEU A 43 18.80 7.34 -35.65
N PHE A 44 18.03 7.81 -36.63
CA PHE A 44 17.94 7.20 -37.95
C PHE A 44 18.62 8.05 -39.04
N LYS A 45 19.38 9.07 -38.63
CA LYS A 45 20.14 9.94 -39.54
C LYS A 45 21.60 9.92 -39.15
N ILE A 46 22.49 9.89 -40.14
CA ILE A 46 23.94 9.99 -39.92
C ILE A 46 24.25 11.41 -39.43
N ASP A 47 25.02 11.50 -38.34
CA ASP A 47 25.54 12.78 -37.87
C ASP A 47 26.67 13.22 -38.81
N SER A 48 26.51 14.38 -39.45
CA SER A 48 27.45 14.92 -40.43
C SER A 48 28.84 15.21 -39.85
N ARG A 49 28.97 15.36 -38.53
CA ARG A 49 30.24 15.64 -37.85
C ARG A 49 31.04 14.37 -37.57
N THR A 50 30.35 13.27 -37.26
CA THR A 50 31.00 12.02 -36.83
C THR A 50 30.96 10.93 -37.90
N GLY A 51 30.12 11.09 -38.93
CA GLY A 51 29.88 10.09 -39.97
C GLY A 51 29.18 8.84 -39.46
N LYS A 52 28.61 8.87 -38.24
CA LYS A 52 27.99 7.72 -37.57
C LYS A 52 26.55 8.03 -37.15
N TYR A 53 25.77 6.97 -36.95
CA TYR A 53 24.46 7.10 -36.33
C TYR A 53 24.60 7.44 -34.84
N PRO A 54 23.82 8.40 -34.32
CA PRO A 54 23.77 8.68 -32.90
C PRO A 54 23.32 7.45 -32.09
N VAL A 55 24.01 7.21 -30.98
CA VAL A 55 23.64 6.17 -30.01
C VAL A 55 22.48 6.71 -29.16
N PRO A 56 21.41 5.92 -28.92
CA PRO A 56 20.33 6.32 -28.03
C PRO A 56 20.86 6.54 -26.60
N SER A 57 20.44 7.63 -25.97
CA SER A 57 20.79 7.91 -24.58
C SER A 57 20.06 6.96 -23.63
N SER A 58 20.62 6.74 -22.44
CA SER A 58 19.99 5.94 -21.38
C SER A 58 18.55 6.36 -21.10
N THR A 59 18.27 7.68 -21.09
CA THR A 59 16.91 8.20 -20.93
C THR A 59 15.94 7.68 -22.00
N ILE A 60 16.35 7.63 -23.27
CA ILE A 60 15.48 7.13 -24.36
C ILE A 60 15.21 5.64 -24.15
N ILE A 61 16.23 4.88 -23.74
CA ILE A 61 16.10 3.43 -23.49
C ILE A 61 15.16 3.18 -22.30
N SER A 62 15.31 3.93 -21.20
CA SER A 62 14.41 3.86 -20.04
C SER A 62 12.98 4.27 -20.37
N ASP A 63 12.79 5.35 -21.13
CA ASP A 63 11.46 5.82 -21.53
C ASP A 63 10.74 4.78 -22.39
N ILE A 64 11.44 4.15 -23.35
CA ILE A 64 10.91 3.06 -24.17
C ILE A 64 10.54 1.85 -23.31
N SER A 65 11.44 1.46 -22.41
CA SER A 65 11.23 0.31 -21.52
C SER A 65 9.99 0.50 -20.65
N ASN A 66 9.88 1.66 -20.01
CA ASN A 66 8.77 1.98 -19.11
C ASN A 66 7.44 2.16 -19.86
N LYS A 67 7.48 2.67 -21.10
CA LYS A 67 6.26 2.97 -21.84
C LYS A 67 5.64 1.75 -22.51
N PHE A 68 6.47 0.82 -22.98
CA PHE A 68 6.05 -0.29 -23.83
C PHE A 68 6.36 -1.67 -23.24
N ASP A 69 6.76 -1.73 -21.97
CA ASP A 69 7.12 -2.96 -21.24
C ASP A 69 8.20 -3.79 -21.97
N ILE A 70 9.24 -3.10 -22.46
CA ILE A 70 10.32 -3.70 -23.25
C ILE A 70 11.57 -3.83 -22.39
N ASN A 71 12.22 -4.99 -22.46
CA ASN A 71 13.43 -5.27 -21.70
C ASN A 71 14.60 -4.40 -22.19
N THR A 72 15.19 -3.59 -21.29
CA THR A 72 16.34 -2.73 -21.61
C THR A 72 17.57 -3.52 -22.06
N ASN A 73 17.79 -4.71 -21.51
CA ASN A 73 18.89 -5.58 -21.92
C ASN A 73 18.69 -6.04 -23.36
N TRP A 74 17.46 -6.38 -23.75
CA TRP A 74 17.16 -6.70 -25.14
C TRP A 74 17.38 -5.50 -26.08
N ILE A 75 16.96 -4.29 -25.68
CA ILE A 75 17.19 -3.07 -26.49
C ILE A 75 18.69 -2.84 -26.71
N VAL A 76 19.50 -2.95 -25.65
CA VAL A 76 20.93 -2.60 -25.72
C VAL A 76 21.77 -3.70 -26.36
N SER A 77 21.56 -4.96 -25.96
CA SER A 77 22.43 -6.08 -26.36
C SER A 77 21.75 -7.10 -27.28
N GLY A 78 20.41 -7.08 -27.39
CA GLY A 78 19.65 -8.11 -28.10
C GLY A 78 19.50 -9.42 -27.31
N ILE A 79 19.96 -9.46 -26.05
CA ILE A 79 19.96 -10.67 -25.22
C ILE A 79 18.70 -10.71 -24.36
N GLY A 80 18.03 -11.87 -24.34
CA GLY A 80 16.83 -12.12 -23.53
C GLY A 80 15.52 -11.90 -24.30
N GLU A 81 14.39 -11.96 -23.59
CA GLU A 81 13.07 -11.71 -24.17
C GLU A 81 12.85 -10.22 -24.43
N LYS A 82 12.23 -9.89 -25.58
CA LYS A 82 11.91 -8.51 -25.99
C LYS A 82 10.97 -7.83 -25.00
N HIS A 83 9.90 -8.53 -24.63
CA HIS A 83 8.93 -8.05 -23.67
C HIS A 83 9.34 -8.47 -22.27
N ILE A 84 9.09 -7.59 -21.31
CA ILE A 84 9.15 -7.96 -19.89
C ILE A 84 7.95 -8.89 -19.67
N THR A 85 8.21 -10.20 -19.52
CA THR A 85 7.20 -11.21 -19.18
C THR A 85 6.75 -10.98 -17.74
N SER A 86 5.92 -9.97 -17.55
CA SER A 86 5.00 -9.91 -16.42
C SER A 86 4.07 -11.10 -16.59
N LYS A 87 4.17 -12.11 -15.73
CA LYS A 87 3.10 -13.11 -15.60
C LYS A 87 1.78 -12.34 -15.56
N GLN A 88 0.94 -12.52 -16.57
CA GLN A 88 -0.41 -11.99 -16.56
C GLN A 88 -1.14 -12.62 -15.38
N ASN A 89 -1.29 -11.86 -14.30
CA ASN A 89 -2.49 -11.87 -13.49
C ASN A 89 -2.58 -10.53 -12.74
N GLU A 90 -3.73 -9.90 -12.97
CA GLU A 90 -4.35 -8.84 -12.18
C GLU A 90 -3.76 -7.44 -12.35
N ALA A 91 -4.66 -6.46 -12.32
CA ALA A 91 -4.40 -5.05 -12.52
C ALA A 91 -3.08 -4.61 -11.87
N ILE A 92 -2.27 -3.82 -12.58
CA ILE A 92 -1.27 -2.98 -11.94
C ILE A 92 -2.06 -2.06 -11.01
N GLN A 93 -2.26 -2.47 -9.76
CA GLN A 93 -2.48 -1.51 -8.71
C GLN A 93 -1.25 -0.64 -8.76
N ILE A 94 -1.43 0.60 -9.21
CA ILE A 94 -0.55 1.69 -8.83
C ILE A 94 -0.67 1.74 -7.31
N ILE A 95 0.08 0.89 -6.62
CA ILE A 95 0.34 1.06 -5.21
C ILE A 95 1.31 2.23 -5.17
N ASN A 96 0.76 3.44 -5.23
CA ASN A 96 1.35 4.61 -4.59
C ASN A 96 1.25 4.41 -3.07
N GLY A 97 1.69 3.25 -2.58
CA GLY A 97 1.48 2.79 -1.23
C GLY A 97 2.55 1.77 -0.84
N GLY A 98 3.14 1.97 0.33
CA GLY A 98 4.09 1.03 0.91
C GLY A 98 3.40 -0.22 1.44
N ILE A 99 4.18 -1.29 1.61
CA ILE A 99 3.77 -2.46 2.37
C ILE A 99 4.26 -2.28 3.81
N MET A 100 3.34 -2.30 4.77
CA MET A 100 3.66 -2.29 6.19
C MET A 100 3.44 -3.68 6.77
N MET A 101 4.47 -4.28 7.37
CA MET A 101 4.34 -5.55 8.09
C MET A 101 3.93 -5.27 9.54
N VAL A 102 2.69 -5.61 9.89
CA VAL A 102 2.09 -5.26 11.19
C VAL A 102 1.87 -6.53 12.02
N PRO A 103 2.28 -6.56 13.31
CA PRO A 103 1.99 -7.69 14.20
C PRO A 103 0.49 -7.97 14.31
N LEU A 104 0.10 -9.24 14.33
CA LEU A 104 -1.28 -9.70 14.45
C LEU A 104 -1.51 -10.34 15.81
N VAL A 105 -2.42 -9.76 16.58
CA VAL A 105 -3.03 -10.36 17.77
C VAL A 105 -4.27 -11.13 17.31
N ASN A 106 -4.07 -12.42 17.06
CA ASN A 106 -5.17 -13.34 16.79
C ASN A 106 -5.95 -13.67 18.07
N GLN A 107 -7.10 -14.33 17.94
CA GLN A 107 -7.95 -14.68 19.08
C GLN A 107 -7.24 -15.49 20.18
N TYR A 108 -6.23 -16.31 19.82
CA TYR A 108 -5.46 -17.13 20.75
C TYR A 108 -4.36 -16.35 21.47
N ALA A 109 -3.87 -15.26 20.87
CA ALA A 109 -2.81 -14.41 21.39
C ALA A 109 -3.33 -13.29 22.31
N GLN A 110 -4.65 -13.04 22.36
CA GLN A 110 -5.22 -11.94 23.15
C GLN A 110 -4.82 -11.99 24.64
N ALA A 111 -4.87 -13.17 25.27
CA ALA A 111 -4.49 -13.32 26.68
C ALA A 111 -3.00 -13.03 26.92
N GLY A 112 -2.13 -13.53 26.04
CA GLY A 112 -0.68 -13.24 26.11
C GLY A 112 -0.38 -11.76 25.87
N TYR A 113 -1.06 -11.15 24.91
CA TYR A 113 -0.97 -9.72 24.64
C TYR A 113 -1.41 -8.88 25.84
N MET A 114 -2.47 -9.27 26.56
CA MET A 114 -2.89 -8.59 27.79
C MET A 114 -1.94 -8.77 28.98
N MET A 115 -1.11 -9.80 29.00
CA MET A 115 -0.08 -9.95 30.04
C MET A 115 1.18 -9.14 29.71
N GLY A 116 1.44 -8.89 28.42
CA GLY A 116 2.65 -8.23 27.92
C GLY A 116 2.38 -7.03 27.01
N TRP A 117 1.32 -6.24 27.24
CA TRP A 117 0.83 -5.17 26.35
C TRP A 117 1.84 -4.05 26.04
N ALA A 118 2.91 -3.95 26.81
CA ALA A 118 4.05 -3.06 26.56
C ALA A 118 5.38 -3.81 26.33
N ASP A 119 5.37 -5.15 26.31
CA ASP A 119 6.56 -5.96 26.11
C ASP A 119 6.88 -6.06 24.61
N VAL A 120 7.89 -5.29 24.21
CA VAL A 120 8.44 -5.30 22.84
C VAL A 120 8.87 -6.71 22.44
N ALA A 121 9.44 -7.50 23.37
CA ALA A 121 9.91 -8.85 23.08
C ALA A 121 8.74 -9.78 22.72
N TYR A 122 7.61 -9.69 23.44
CA TYR A 122 6.42 -10.47 23.10
C TYR A 122 5.84 -10.07 21.75
N ILE A 123 5.70 -8.76 21.49
CA ILE A 123 5.15 -8.24 20.23
C ILE A 123 5.99 -8.71 19.02
N GLU A 124 7.31 -8.83 19.17
CA GLU A 124 8.20 -9.34 18.13
C GLU A 124 7.98 -10.82 17.80
N THR A 125 7.46 -11.62 18.74
CA THR A 125 7.12 -13.04 18.51
C THR A 125 5.81 -13.22 17.74
N LEU A 126 4.96 -12.19 17.67
CA LEU A 126 3.68 -12.28 16.97
C LEU A 126 3.88 -12.40 15.46
N PRO A 127 3.04 -13.19 14.76
CA PRO A 127 3.04 -13.21 13.31
C PRO A 127 2.76 -11.81 12.77
N LYS A 128 3.43 -11.42 11.68
CA LYS A 128 3.22 -10.13 11.02
C LYS A 128 2.48 -10.34 9.70
N ILE A 129 1.51 -9.48 9.42
CA ILE A 129 0.73 -9.49 8.17
C ILE A 129 0.98 -8.22 7.35
N PRO A 130 0.97 -8.32 6.01
CA PRO A 130 1.19 -7.17 5.14
C PRO A 130 -0.08 -6.31 5.03
N TRP A 131 0.07 -5.00 5.18
CA TRP A 131 -0.95 -4.02 4.86
C TRP A 131 -0.48 -3.10 3.74
N ILE A 132 -1.33 -2.94 2.72
CA ILE A 132 -1.15 -1.92 1.68
C ILE A 132 -1.62 -0.58 2.25
N VAL A 133 -0.69 0.38 2.34
CA VAL A 133 -0.91 1.72 2.91
C VAL A 133 -0.41 2.80 1.96
N ASP A 134 -1.19 3.86 1.75
CA ASP A 134 -0.85 4.93 0.78
C ASP A 134 0.38 5.76 1.19
N LYS A 135 0.82 5.66 2.45
CA LYS A 135 2.02 6.30 2.98
C LYS A 135 2.52 5.55 4.21
N GLU A 136 3.81 5.67 4.50
CA GLU A 136 4.36 5.20 5.77
C GLU A 136 3.82 6.07 6.90
N TYR A 137 2.93 5.50 7.71
CA TYR A 137 2.31 6.25 8.80
C TYR A 137 3.20 6.28 10.04
N LYS A 138 3.39 7.46 10.61
CA LYS A 138 4.04 7.63 11.92
C LYS A 138 3.11 7.13 13.04
N GLY A 139 3.55 6.14 13.80
CA GLY A 139 2.85 5.62 14.97
C GLY A 139 3.04 4.11 15.16
N LYS A 140 2.63 3.58 16.31
CA LYS A 140 2.60 2.14 16.57
C LYS A 140 1.32 1.55 15.97
N TYR A 141 1.48 0.51 15.15
CA TYR A 141 0.38 -0.22 14.53
C TYR A 141 0.36 -1.64 15.03
N ILE A 142 -0.83 -2.15 15.32
CA ILE A 142 -1.09 -3.55 15.67
C ILE A 142 -2.34 -3.98 14.92
N SER A 143 -2.35 -5.22 14.44
CA SER A 143 -3.53 -5.83 13.85
C SER A 143 -4.26 -6.68 14.87
N PHE A 144 -5.59 -6.60 14.91
CA PHE A 144 -6.42 -7.41 15.79
C PHE A 144 -7.40 -8.24 14.96
N GLU A 145 -7.52 -9.52 15.29
CA GLU A 145 -8.62 -10.36 14.80
C GLU A 145 -9.87 -10.10 15.64
N VAL A 146 -10.99 -9.82 14.98
CA VAL A 146 -12.28 -9.59 15.63
C VAL A 146 -12.80 -10.89 16.22
N ARG A 147 -13.24 -10.83 17.48
CA ARG A 147 -13.81 -11.96 18.22
C ARG A 147 -15.23 -11.62 18.68
N GLY A 148 -16.16 -12.52 18.40
CA GLY A 148 -17.59 -12.36 18.72
C GLY A 148 -18.33 -11.49 17.72
N ASP A 149 -19.60 -11.23 18.02
CA ASP A 149 -20.60 -10.60 17.13
C ASP A 149 -21.10 -9.24 17.67
N SER A 150 -20.46 -8.71 18.72
CA SER A 150 -20.92 -7.46 19.34
C SER A 150 -20.83 -6.22 18.43
N MET A 151 -20.06 -6.30 17.36
CA MET A 151 -19.95 -5.25 16.35
C MET A 151 -20.54 -5.70 14.99
N ASP A 152 -21.34 -6.75 15.02
CA ASP A 152 -22.03 -7.31 13.85
C ASP A 152 -23.53 -7.00 13.90
N ASP A 153 -23.95 -6.02 13.12
CA ASP A 153 -25.35 -5.64 12.90
C ASP A 153 -25.90 -6.17 11.56
N GLY A 154 -25.17 -7.08 10.89
CA GLY A 154 -25.56 -7.68 9.61
C GLY A 154 -25.46 -6.74 8.41
N MET A 155 -24.83 -5.57 8.58
CA MET A 155 -24.65 -4.57 7.53
C MET A 155 -23.24 -4.65 6.92
N LYS A 156 -23.05 -4.01 5.76
CA LYS A 156 -21.74 -4.00 5.09
C LYS A 156 -20.61 -3.36 5.93
N HIS A 157 -20.97 -2.47 6.85
CA HIS A 157 -20.02 -1.75 7.70
C HIS A 157 -19.72 -2.46 9.03
N SER A 158 -20.38 -3.59 9.28
CA SER A 158 -20.19 -4.40 10.48
C SER A 158 -18.75 -4.90 10.61
N TYR A 159 -18.32 -5.17 11.84
CA TYR A 159 -17.09 -5.89 12.14
C TYR A 159 -17.45 -7.31 12.55
N GLU A 160 -17.27 -8.24 11.62
CA GLU A 160 -17.66 -9.65 11.75
C GLU A 160 -16.54 -10.46 12.39
N GLN A 161 -16.91 -11.57 13.05
CA GLN A 161 -15.93 -12.46 13.64
C GLN A 161 -14.90 -12.96 12.60
N GLY A 162 -13.62 -12.88 12.96
CA GLY A 162 -12.50 -13.26 12.11
C GLY A 162 -11.98 -12.12 11.22
N ASP A 163 -12.70 -11.00 11.10
CA ASP A 163 -12.19 -9.82 10.40
C ASP A 163 -10.85 -9.37 11.01
N ILE A 164 -9.96 -8.87 10.17
CA ILE A 164 -8.66 -8.37 10.62
C ILE A 164 -8.64 -6.85 10.52
N LEU A 165 -8.33 -6.19 11.63
CA LEU A 165 -8.33 -4.74 11.76
C LEU A 165 -6.90 -4.21 11.78
N LEU A 166 -6.60 -3.19 10.98
CA LEU A 166 -5.41 -2.38 11.14
C LEU A 166 -5.70 -1.26 12.13
N CYS A 167 -5.03 -1.28 13.28
CA CYS A 167 -5.27 -0.35 14.36
C CYS A 167 -4.05 0.53 14.63
N ARG A 168 -4.28 1.82 14.87
CA ARG A 168 -3.24 2.79 15.25
C ARG A 168 -3.36 3.14 16.72
N GLU A 169 -2.25 3.05 17.45
CA GLU A 169 -2.24 3.39 18.88
C GLU A 169 -2.47 4.89 19.09
N ILE A 170 -3.35 5.19 20.05
CA ILE A 170 -3.53 6.52 20.60
C ILE A 170 -2.75 6.54 21.91
N GLY A 171 -1.61 7.24 21.93
CA GLY A 171 -0.78 7.36 23.13
C GLY A 171 -1.55 7.96 24.31
N CYS A 172 -1.27 7.49 25.52
CA CYS A 172 -2.00 7.89 26.74
C CYS A 172 -1.95 9.40 27.03
N ASP A 173 -0.91 10.10 26.59
CA ASP A 173 -0.81 11.56 26.70
C ASP A 173 -1.94 12.29 25.97
N TYR A 174 -2.51 11.69 24.92
CA TYR A 174 -3.63 12.26 24.15
C TYR A 174 -4.99 11.98 24.79
N TRP A 175 -5.07 11.14 25.82
CA TRP A 175 -6.35 10.80 26.45
C TRP A 175 -6.86 11.92 27.38
N LYS A 176 -5.97 12.85 27.75
CA LYS A 176 -6.29 14.04 28.57
C LYS A 176 -6.99 15.15 27.78
N SER A 177 -7.22 14.96 26.48
CA SER A 177 -7.94 15.88 25.62
C SER A 177 -9.04 15.14 24.85
N LYS A 178 -9.92 15.88 24.17
CA LYS A 178 -11.05 15.25 23.45
C LYS A 178 -10.51 14.37 22.32
N LEU A 179 -10.63 13.06 22.52
CA LEU A 179 -10.38 12.04 21.50
C LEU A 179 -11.17 12.33 20.22
N HIS A 180 -10.56 12.03 19.07
CA HIS A 180 -11.17 12.21 17.74
C HIS A 180 -12.18 11.10 17.43
N ILE A 181 -13.19 10.93 18.29
CA ILE A 181 -14.18 9.85 18.21
C ILE A 181 -15.07 9.93 16.96
N ASN A 182 -15.24 11.11 16.38
CA ASN A 182 -16.00 11.31 15.14
C ASN A 182 -15.17 11.08 13.87
N ALA A 183 -13.85 10.86 13.99
CA ALA A 183 -12.99 10.59 12.85
C ALA A 183 -12.89 9.10 12.53
N TRP A 184 -13.33 8.23 13.45
CA TRP A 184 -13.19 6.78 13.36
C TRP A 184 -14.42 6.08 13.95
N ASP A 185 -14.95 5.10 13.24
CA ASP A 185 -16.20 4.44 13.64
C ASP A 185 -16.01 3.44 14.79
N ALA A 186 -14.81 2.87 14.95
CA ALA A 186 -14.53 1.87 15.97
C ALA A 186 -13.12 1.98 16.56
N PHE A 187 -13.00 1.48 17.79
CA PHE A 187 -11.82 1.51 18.63
C PHE A 187 -11.59 0.15 19.26
N VAL A 188 -10.32 -0.26 19.34
CA VAL A 188 -9.90 -1.41 20.14
C VAL A 188 -9.47 -0.89 21.51
N ILE A 189 -10.14 -1.40 22.55
CA ILE A 189 -9.91 -1.05 23.95
C ILE A 189 -9.26 -2.24 24.62
N VAL A 190 -8.01 -2.09 25.04
CA VAL A 190 -7.28 -3.09 25.82
C VAL A 190 -7.44 -2.74 27.29
N HIS A 191 -8.34 -3.42 27.99
CA HIS A 191 -8.53 -3.25 29.43
C HIS A 191 -7.38 -3.91 30.18
N LYS A 192 -7.01 -3.38 31.35
CA LYS A 192 -5.95 -3.97 32.19
C LYS A 192 -6.33 -5.35 32.73
N THR A 193 -7.62 -5.62 32.89
CA THR A 193 -8.12 -6.87 33.53
C THR A 193 -9.22 -7.59 32.75
N ASP A 194 -10.01 -6.89 31.92
CA ASP A 194 -11.35 -7.38 31.52
C ASP A 194 -11.37 -7.91 30.08
N GLY A 195 -10.24 -7.84 29.38
CA GLY A 195 -10.18 -8.28 27.99
C GLY A 195 -9.79 -7.17 27.02
N ILE A 196 -9.81 -7.57 25.76
CA ILE A 196 -9.70 -6.69 24.60
C ILE A 196 -11.08 -6.67 23.95
N VAL A 197 -11.63 -5.47 23.74
CA VAL A 197 -12.95 -5.31 23.11
C VAL A 197 -12.88 -4.34 21.94
N LEU A 198 -13.72 -4.58 20.94
CA LEU A 198 -13.97 -3.67 19.82
C LEU A 198 -15.31 -2.98 20.06
N LYS A 199 -15.30 -1.65 20.10
CA LYS A 199 -16.48 -0.83 20.33
C LYS A 199 -16.41 0.48 19.56
N GLN A 200 -17.56 1.08 19.28
CA GLN A 200 -17.61 2.51 18.98
C GLN A 200 -17.48 3.30 20.28
N ILE A 201 -16.77 4.43 20.26
CA ILE A 201 -16.79 5.38 21.38
C ILE A 201 -17.75 6.50 21.00
N VAL A 202 -18.87 6.60 21.72
CA VAL A 202 -19.93 7.58 21.43
C VAL A 202 -19.81 8.84 22.28
N ASP A 203 -19.15 8.75 23.44
CA ASP A 203 -18.82 9.91 24.26
C ASP A 203 -17.49 9.74 25.00
N HIS A 204 -16.90 10.87 25.37
CA HIS A 204 -15.69 10.96 26.18
C HIS A 204 -15.79 12.18 27.10
N ASP A 205 -16.01 11.93 28.39
CA ASP A 205 -15.93 12.91 29.48
C ASP A 205 -14.45 13.08 29.87
N VAL A 206 -13.82 14.13 29.35
CA VAL A 206 -12.38 14.40 29.55
C VAL A 206 -12.07 14.73 31.00
N GLU A 207 -12.99 15.38 31.72
CA GLU A 207 -12.76 15.77 33.11
C GLU A 207 -12.73 14.56 34.04
N LYS A 208 -13.64 13.60 33.81
CA LYS A 208 -13.67 12.35 34.57
C LYS A 208 -12.76 11.28 34.01
N GLY A 209 -12.30 11.43 32.78
CA GLY A 209 -11.53 10.42 32.05
C GLY A 209 -12.36 9.19 31.73
N ILE A 210 -13.64 9.35 31.37
CA ILE A 210 -14.57 8.25 31.10
C ILE A 210 -14.96 8.25 29.63
N ILE A 211 -14.92 7.07 29.00
CA ILE A 211 -15.46 6.85 27.66
C ILE A 211 -16.75 6.02 27.73
N THR A 212 -17.70 6.34 26.86
CA THR A 212 -18.93 5.56 26.67
C THR A 212 -18.79 4.73 25.40
N CYS A 213 -18.90 3.42 25.56
CA CYS A 213 -18.66 2.42 24.52
C CYS A 213 -19.98 1.82 24.04
N HIS A 214 -20.19 1.84 22.73
CA HIS A 214 -21.38 1.34 22.05
C HIS A 214 -21.03 0.14 21.16
N SER A 215 -21.97 -0.81 21.10
CA SER A 215 -21.93 -1.96 20.23
C SER A 215 -22.87 -1.75 19.05
N PHE A 216 -22.43 -2.03 17.82
CA PHE A 216 -23.34 -1.96 16.67
C PHE A 216 -24.48 -2.97 16.79
N ASN A 217 -24.19 -4.15 17.35
CA ASN A 217 -25.20 -5.16 17.64
C ASN A 217 -26.03 -4.73 18.88
N PRO A 218 -27.34 -4.44 18.73
CA PRO A 218 -28.17 -3.89 19.81
C PRO A 218 -28.40 -4.83 21.00
N ILE A 219 -28.07 -6.11 20.86
CA ILE A 219 -28.16 -7.09 21.96
C ILE A 219 -27.14 -6.76 23.07
N TYR A 220 -26.06 -6.07 22.71
CA TYR A 220 -25.00 -5.69 23.63
C TYR A 220 -25.21 -4.26 24.11
N PRO A 221 -25.50 -4.03 25.40
CA PRO A 221 -25.77 -2.69 25.93
C PRO A 221 -24.50 -1.84 25.96
N ASP A 222 -24.72 -0.53 25.98
CA ASP A 222 -23.66 0.44 26.20
C ASP A 222 -23.07 0.30 27.60
N PHE A 223 -21.79 0.59 27.72
CA PHE A 223 -21.09 0.62 28.99
C PHE A 223 -20.05 1.73 29.02
N THR A 224 -19.68 2.14 30.22
CA THR A 224 -18.65 3.16 30.44
C THR A 224 -17.37 2.53 30.94
N VAL A 225 -16.22 3.05 30.51
CA VAL A 225 -14.89 2.62 30.97
C VAL A 225 -14.09 3.82 31.42
N ASP A 226 -13.39 3.68 32.54
CA ASP A 226 -12.41 4.66 32.98
C ASP A 226 -11.11 4.49 32.18
N LEU A 227 -10.63 5.58 31.58
CA LEU A 227 -9.38 5.59 30.83
C LEU A 227 -8.18 5.15 31.69
N ARG A 228 -8.25 5.28 33.02
CA ARG A 228 -7.22 4.78 33.94
C ARG A 228 -7.16 3.26 33.98
N ASP A 229 -8.23 2.56 33.62
CA ASP A 229 -8.28 1.10 33.59
C ASP A 229 -7.94 0.52 32.20
N ILE A 230 -7.74 1.40 31.22
CA ILE A 230 -7.27 1.04 29.88
C ILE A 230 -5.74 0.99 29.86
N ALA A 231 -5.20 -0.11 29.35
CA ALA A 231 -3.77 -0.29 29.12
C ALA A 231 -3.34 0.36 27.79
N GLN A 232 -4.12 0.14 26.73
CA GLN A 232 -3.89 0.71 25.41
C GLN A 232 -5.22 0.98 24.69
N LEU A 233 -5.23 2.02 23.86
CA LEU A 233 -6.37 2.42 23.06
C LEU A 233 -5.94 2.59 21.61
N PHE A 234 -6.72 2.07 20.67
CA PHE A 234 -6.43 2.18 19.26
C PHE A 234 -7.65 2.62 18.46
N ASN A 235 -7.45 3.46 17.45
CA ASN A 235 -8.46 3.70 16.43
C ASN A 235 -8.31 2.69 15.28
N VAL A 236 -9.43 2.20 14.74
CA VAL A 236 -9.44 1.31 13.58
C VAL A 236 -9.24 2.14 12.32
N VAL A 237 -8.17 1.88 11.56
CA VAL A 237 -7.83 2.62 10.34
C VAL A 237 -8.36 1.91 9.10
N LYS A 238 -8.30 0.58 9.09
CA LYS A 238 -8.70 -0.24 7.96
C LYS A 238 -9.20 -1.60 8.45
N GLN A 239 -10.12 -2.19 7.72
CA GLN A 239 -10.67 -3.52 7.96
C GLN A 239 -10.41 -4.39 6.73
N GLN A 240 -10.00 -5.63 6.97
CA GLN A 240 -9.92 -6.68 5.98
C GLN A 240 -10.93 -7.76 6.36
N LYS A 241 -11.94 -7.96 5.51
CA LYS A 241 -12.95 -9.01 5.69
C LYS A 241 -12.32 -10.39 5.55
N ASN A 242 -12.57 -11.28 6.50
CA ASN A 242 -12.18 -12.67 6.38
C ASN A 242 -13.20 -13.37 5.46
N LYS A 243 -12.77 -13.74 4.25
CA LYS A 243 -13.62 -14.39 3.24
C LYS A 243 -13.19 -15.83 3.02
#